data_AF-A0A4S2FXL2-F1
#
_entry.id   AF-A0A4S2FXL2-F1
#
_cell.length_a   1.000
_cell.length_b   1.000
_cell.length_c   1.000
_cell.angle_alpha   90.00
_cell.angle_beta   90.00
_cell.angle_gamma   90.00
#
_symmetry.space_group_name_H-M   'P 1'
#
loop_
_entity.id
_entity.type
_entity.pdbx_description
1 polymer ?
#
loop_
_entity_poly.entity_id
_entity_poly.type
_entity_poly.pdbx_seq_one_letter_code
_entity_poly.pdbx_strand_id
1 'polypeptide(L)'
;MMQHPTATITGPMPNYMPFSGVSARCIIVDELKDTIKQHEEAEKLKLSKILDRDTLFRFAYVPFVIAELVWDYADTILTLSAMMRTGAKKLCRAVRELRRDYERERAQFIDQTHKDSEVENMYVFEDGVKDIYTQMLVNVRCDLKSEYPSLDKDSIGLLTAVYQCDITLQSLILYTQQQTAKIERIVGHRIGNILPKQMYKLARLIPEFVDNKPASDRFRKLKKQYEQTFATQIALIELSDEALND
;
A
#
# COMPACT_ATOMS: atom_id res chain seq x y z
N MET A 1 -4.21 75.84 60.29
CA MET A 1 -3.31 74.67 60.19
C MET A 1 -3.43 74.13 58.78
N MET A 2 -2.67 74.76 57.86
CA MET A 2 -1.49 74.21 57.18
C MET A 2 -1.86 73.23 56.06
N GLN A 3 -2.06 73.82 54.87
CA GLN A 3 -1.89 73.21 53.55
C GLN A 3 -0.40 72.95 53.31
N HIS A 4 -0.05 71.83 52.68
CA HIS A 4 1.19 71.60 51.93
C HIS A 4 1.11 70.25 51.15
N PRO A 5 1.86 70.06 50.06
CA PRO A 5 1.29 70.16 48.73
C PRO A 5 1.48 68.91 47.83
N THR A 6 0.71 68.91 46.75
CA THR A 6 0.81 68.04 45.58
C THR A 6 2.19 68.16 44.91
N ALA A 7 2.90 67.05 44.75
CA ALA A 7 4.09 66.96 43.92
C ALA A 7 3.78 66.11 42.67
N THR A 8 3.70 66.80 41.53
CA THR A 8 3.61 66.23 40.19
C THR A 8 4.97 65.66 39.81
N ILE A 9 5.06 64.34 39.59
CA ILE A 9 6.21 63.71 38.91
C ILE A 9 5.78 63.40 37.48
N THR A 10 5.99 64.36 36.58
CA THR A 10 6.03 64.13 35.14
C THR A 10 7.40 63.58 34.77
N GLY A 11 7.53 62.25 34.80
CA GLY A 11 8.62 61.53 34.13
C GLY A 11 8.06 60.83 32.89
N PRO A 12 8.77 60.81 31.74
CA PRO A 12 8.34 59.99 30.62
C PRO A 12 8.40 58.52 31.04
N MET A 13 7.27 57.82 30.93
CA MET A 13 7.20 56.36 31.07
C MET A 13 8.21 55.72 30.09
N PRO A 14 9.00 54.72 30.52
CA PRO A 14 9.78 53.94 29.57
C PRO A 14 8.84 53.33 28.55
N ASN A 15 9.12 53.62 27.28
CA ASN A 15 8.42 53.11 26.12
C ASN A 15 8.51 51.58 26.16
N TYR A 16 7.47 50.91 26.65
CA TYR A 16 7.33 49.46 26.51
C TYR A 16 7.17 49.19 25.01
N MET A 17 8.27 48.83 24.35
CA MET A 17 8.17 48.20 23.05
C MET A 17 7.30 46.94 23.22
N PRO A 18 6.33 46.70 22.33
CA PRO A 18 5.64 45.43 22.31
C PRO A 18 6.68 44.36 21.95
N PHE A 19 7.00 43.49 22.89
CA PHE A 19 7.65 42.23 22.58
C PHE A 19 6.72 41.51 21.58
N SER A 20 7.10 41.54 20.31
CA SER A 20 6.55 40.65 19.29
C SER A 20 7.03 39.23 19.63
N GLY A 21 6.36 38.63 20.62
CA GLY A 21 6.65 37.29 21.11
C GLY A 21 6.23 36.27 20.07
N VAL A 22 7.08 36.05 19.07
CA VAL A 22 7.11 34.76 18.40
C VAL A 22 7.52 33.76 19.49
N SER A 23 6.55 32.99 19.97
CA SER A 23 6.77 31.98 21.00
C SER A 23 7.93 31.09 20.59
N ALA A 24 8.96 30.96 21.43
CA ALA A 24 10.13 30.13 21.15
C ALA A 24 9.73 28.67 20.81
N ARG A 25 8.56 28.20 21.28
CA ARG A 25 7.98 26.91 20.87
C ARG A 25 7.60 26.84 19.40
N CYS A 26 7.17 27.93 18.78
CA CYS A 26 6.81 27.97 17.36
C CYS A 26 8.06 27.90 16.49
N ILE A 27 9.10 28.67 16.86
CA ILE A 27 10.40 28.68 16.16
C ILE A 27 11.06 27.29 16.21
N ILE A 28 11.08 26.64 17.38
CA ILE A 28 11.68 25.30 17.54
C ILE A 28 10.91 24.24 16.73
N VAL A 29 9.58 24.36 16.60
CA VAL A 29 8.77 23.41 15.82
C VAL A 29 8.96 23.60 14.33
N ASP A 30 9.09 24.84 13.86
CA ASP A 30 9.32 25.14 12.44
C ASP A 30 10.76 24.82 12.03
N GLU A 31 11.76 25.10 12.88
CA GLU A 31 13.15 24.67 12.68
C GLU A 31 13.30 23.14 12.68
N LEU A 32 12.58 22.41 13.53
CA LEU A 32 12.58 20.94 13.48
C LEU A 32 11.97 20.41 12.18
N LYS A 33 10.86 21.01 11.71
CA LYS A 33 10.24 20.61 10.43
C LYS A 33 11.16 20.88 9.26
N ASP A 34 11.81 22.04 9.23
CA ASP A 34 12.76 22.40 8.19
C ASP A 34 14.00 21.50 8.22
N THR A 35 14.46 21.10 9.40
CA THR A 35 15.59 20.15 9.54
C THR A 35 15.21 18.74 9.07
N ILE A 36 14.00 18.27 9.40
CA ILE A 36 13.48 16.98 8.91
C ILE A 36 13.33 17.03 7.39
N LYS A 37 12.78 18.12 6.84
CA LYS A 37 12.59 18.31 5.41
C LYS A 37 13.93 18.36 4.66
N GLN A 38 14.93 19.06 5.20
CA GLN A 38 16.29 19.08 4.67
C GLN A 38 16.97 17.70 4.75
N HIS A 39 16.73 16.93 5.82
CA HIS A 39 17.24 15.57 5.93
C HIS A 39 16.58 14.62 4.93
N GLU A 40 15.26 14.70 4.77
CA GLU A 40 14.50 13.94 3.77
C GLU A 40 14.93 14.30 2.35
N GLU A 41 15.13 15.59 2.05
CA GLU A 41 15.66 16.05 0.76
C GLU A 41 17.10 15.57 0.53
N ALA A 42 17.96 15.61 1.54
CA ALA A 42 19.33 15.11 1.45
C ALA A 42 19.39 13.57 1.30
N GLU A 43 18.46 12.83 1.91
CA GLU A 43 18.32 11.38 1.72
C GLU A 43 17.75 11.03 0.35
N LYS A 44 16.73 11.75 -0.13
CA LYS A 44 16.22 11.64 -1.51
C LYS A 44 17.33 11.88 -2.53
N LEU A 45 18.18 12.90 -2.30
CA LEU A 45 19.31 13.22 -3.16
C LEU A 45 20.45 12.18 -3.09
N LYS A 46 20.55 11.40 -2.01
CA LYS A 46 21.50 10.29 -1.88
C LYS A 46 20.98 9.02 -2.57
N LEU A 47 19.71 8.69 -2.41
CA LEU A 47 19.10 7.51 -3.02
C LEU A 47 19.03 7.63 -4.55
N SER A 48 18.66 8.79 -5.10
CA SER A 48 18.62 9.03 -6.55
C SER A 48 19.99 9.06 -7.22
N LYS A 49 21.07 9.28 -6.45
CA LYS A 49 22.46 9.19 -6.95
C LYS A 49 23.01 7.77 -6.92
N ILE A 50 22.37 6.85 -6.18
CA ILE A 50 22.82 5.48 -5.97
C ILE A 50 21.97 4.48 -6.78
N LEU A 51 20.68 4.77 -6.95
CA LEU A 51 19.73 3.93 -7.66
C LEU A 51 19.37 4.57 -9.00
N ASP A 52 19.44 3.78 -10.08
CA ASP A 52 18.95 4.22 -11.38
C ASP A 52 17.41 4.33 -11.38
N ARG A 53 16.89 5.08 -12.36
CA ARG A 53 15.45 5.35 -12.50
C ARG A 53 14.63 4.06 -12.56
N ASP A 54 15.10 3.06 -13.32
CA ASP A 54 14.43 1.76 -13.41
C ASP A 54 14.37 1.06 -12.04
N THR A 55 15.47 1.03 -11.29
CA THR A 55 15.46 0.41 -9.96
C THR A 55 14.52 1.14 -9.00
N LEU A 56 14.48 2.47 -9.04
CA LEU A 56 13.52 3.25 -8.25
C LEU A 56 12.07 2.96 -8.67
N PHE A 57 11.78 2.90 -9.97
CA PHE A 57 10.45 2.57 -10.47
C PHE A 57 9.99 1.17 -10.03
N ARG A 58 10.84 0.16 -10.25
CA ARG A 58 10.60 -1.25 -9.86
C ARG A 58 10.41 -1.40 -8.35
N PHE A 59 11.12 -0.59 -7.56
CA PHE A 59 11.07 -0.65 -6.11
C PHE A 59 9.91 0.15 -5.51
N ALA A 60 9.65 1.36 -6.00
CA ALA A 60 8.79 2.34 -5.34
C ALA A 60 7.41 2.50 -6.00
N TYR A 61 7.24 2.06 -7.25
CA TYR A 61 5.98 2.26 -7.98
C TYR A 61 5.28 0.94 -8.31
N VAL A 62 5.99 0.01 -8.97
CA VAL A 62 5.41 -1.29 -9.39
C VAL A 62 4.68 -2.03 -8.26
N PRO A 63 5.20 -2.11 -7.01
CA PRO A 63 4.47 -2.76 -5.92
C PRO A 63 3.08 -2.17 -5.65
N PHE A 64 2.90 -0.87 -5.83
CA PHE A 64 1.63 -0.19 -5.55
C PHE A 64 0.61 -0.36 -6.68
N VAL A 65 1.08 -0.43 -7.93
CA VAL A 65 0.24 -0.86 -9.07
C VAL A 65 -0.35 -2.24 -8.82
N ILE A 66 0.48 -3.20 -8.43
CA ILE A 66 0.02 -4.57 -8.15
C ILE A 66 -0.81 -4.62 -6.86
N ALA A 67 -0.51 -3.78 -5.87
CA ALA A 67 -1.34 -3.67 -4.68
C ALA A 67 -2.76 -3.22 -5.01
N GLU A 68 -2.94 -2.31 -5.98
CA GLU A 68 -4.28 -1.92 -6.45
C GLU A 68 -5.01 -3.10 -7.09
N LEU A 69 -4.33 -3.92 -7.91
CA LEU A 69 -4.91 -5.15 -8.46
C LEU A 69 -5.40 -6.10 -7.36
N VAL A 70 -4.60 -6.25 -6.31
CA VAL A 70 -4.97 -7.08 -5.15
C VAL A 70 -6.24 -6.53 -4.48
N TRP A 71 -6.34 -5.21 -4.32
CA TRP A 71 -7.52 -4.58 -3.73
C TRP A 71 -8.76 -4.72 -4.60
N ASP A 72 -8.64 -4.63 -5.92
CA ASP A 72 -9.75 -4.88 -6.85
C ASP A 72 -10.27 -6.33 -6.74
N TYR A 73 -9.36 -7.30 -6.70
CA TYR A 73 -9.72 -8.70 -6.46
C TYR A 73 -10.31 -8.93 -5.06
N ALA A 74 -9.83 -8.23 -4.04
CA ALA A 74 -10.43 -8.27 -2.72
C ALA A 74 -11.87 -7.74 -2.73
N ASP A 75 -12.13 -6.62 -3.40
CA ASP A 75 -13.47 -6.05 -3.57
C ASP A 75 -14.42 -7.01 -4.30
N THR A 76 -13.92 -7.74 -5.29
CA THR A 76 -14.67 -8.80 -5.97
C THR A 76 -15.13 -9.88 -4.98
N ILE A 77 -14.24 -10.35 -4.10
CA ILE A 77 -14.58 -11.32 -3.03
C ILE A 77 -15.64 -10.75 -2.09
N LEU A 78 -15.50 -9.48 -1.69
CA LEU A 78 -16.48 -8.81 -0.82
C LEU A 78 -17.86 -8.73 -1.46
N THR A 79 -17.91 -8.43 -2.75
CA THR A 79 -19.14 -8.33 -3.54
C THR A 79 -19.82 -9.68 -3.66
N LEU A 80 -19.08 -10.72 -4.07
CA LEU A 80 -19.60 -12.09 -4.17
C LEU A 80 -20.08 -12.60 -2.81
N SER A 81 -19.30 -12.40 -1.74
CA SER A 81 -19.68 -12.78 -0.38
C SER A 81 -20.98 -12.11 0.09
N ALA A 82 -21.16 -10.83 -0.26
CA ALA A 82 -22.37 -10.08 0.08
C ALA A 82 -23.60 -10.60 -0.71
N MET A 83 -23.44 -10.84 -2.01
CA MET A 83 -24.50 -11.36 -2.87
C MET A 83 -24.97 -12.75 -2.41
N MET A 84 -24.03 -13.63 -2.09
CA MET A 84 -24.28 -14.99 -1.64
C MET A 84 -24.73 -15.11 -0.17
N ARG A 85 -24.63 -14.02 0.61
CA ARG A 85 -24.98 -14.00 2.05
C ARG A 85 -24.23 -15.05 2.88
N THR A 86 -22.95 -15.28 2.59
CA THR A 86 -22.10 -16.35 3.17
C THR A 86 -21.85 -16.29 4.69
N GLY A 87 -22.44 -15.33 5.41
CA GLY A 87 -22.18 -15.11 6.83
C GLY A 87 -20.85 -14.40 7.13
N ALA A 88 -20.00 -14.15 6.13
CA ALA A 88 -18.68 -13.52 6.25
C ALA A 88 -18.70 -12.01 6.58
N LYS A 89 -19.80 -11.47 7.13
CA LYS A 89 -19.99 -10.03 7.36
C LYS A 89 -18.87 -9.38 8.19
N LYS A 90 -18.37 -10.09 9.22
CA LYS A 90 -17.27 -9.59 10.06
C LYS A 90 -15.96 -9.53 9.28
N LEU A 91 -15.65 -10.57 8.51
CA LEU A 91 -14.47 -10.64 7.67
C LEU A 91 -14.50 -9.56 6.58
N CYS A 92 -15.65 -9.39 5.91
CA CYS A 92 -15.83 -8.31 4.94
C CYS A 92 -15.64 -6.91 5.55
N ARG A 93 -16.04 -6.69 6.81
CA ARG A 93 -15.81 -5.41 7.51
C ARG A 93 -14.33 -5.22 7.81
N ALA A 94 -13.65 -6.27 8.28
CA ALA A 94 -12.22 -6.22 8.57
C ALA A 94 -11.40 -5.84 7.33
N VAL A 95 -11.69 -6.44 6.16
CA VAL A 95 -11.02 -6.12 4.90
C VAL A 95 -11.28 -4.67 4.47
N ARG A 96 -12.51 -4.16 4.60
CA ARG A 96 -12.84 -2.75 4.24
C ARG A 96 -12.12 -1.75 5.13
N GLU A 97 -12.10 -1.98 6.45
CA GLU A 97 -11.34 -1.11 7.37
C GLU A 97 -9.84 -1.17 7.07
N LEU A 98 -9.33 -2.35 6.68
CA LEU A 98 -7.95 -2.51 6.29
C LEU A 98 -7.59 -1.70 5.03
N ARG A 99 -8.47 -1.68 4.02
CA ARG A 99 -8.30 -0.83 2.82
C ARG A 99 -8.34 0.66 3.17
N ARG A 100 -9.26 1.08 4.05
CA ARG A 100 -9.33 2.48 4.53
C ARG A 100 -8.05 2.91 5.22
N ASP A 101 -7.48 2.05 6.05
CA ASP A 101 -6.21 2.34 6.72
C ASP A 101 -5.04 2.38 5.74
N TYR A 102 -5.03 1.51 4.72
CA TYR A 102 -4.04 1.53 3.63
C TYR A 102 -4.11 2.85 2.85
N GLU A 103 -5.30 3.26 2.42
CA GLU A 103 -5.50 4.49 1.67
C GLU A 103 -5.15 5.75 2.48
N ARG A 104 -5.48 5.76 3.79
CA ARG A 104 -5.12 6.86 4.68
C ARG A 104 -3.62 7.03 4.84
N GLU A 105 -2.88 5.92 4.91
CA GLU A 105 -1.42 5.93 5.01
C GLU A 105 -0.80 6.47 3.72
N ARG A 106 -1.31 6.06 2.57
CA ARG A 106 -0.80 6.47 1.26
C ARG A 106 -1.13 7.90 0.86
N ALA A 107 -2.28 8.42 1.27
CA ALA A 107 -2.70 9.80 0.97
C ALA A 107 -1.75 10.88 1.51
N GLN A 108 -0.77 10.51 2.35
CA GLN A 108 0.29 11.41 2.83
C GLN A 108 1.43 11.59 1.82
N PHE A 109 1.58 10.67 0.87
CA PHE A 109 2.75 10.57 -0.01
C PHE A 109 2.44 10.75 -1.49
N ILE A 110 1.20 10.49 -1.90
CA ILE A 110 0.77 10.53 -3.29
C ILE A 110 -0.53 11.33 -3.44
N ASP A 111 -0.68 11.98 -4.59
CA ASP A 111 -1.90 12.69 -4.96
C ASP A 111 -2.85 11.81 -5.79
N GLN A 112 -3.92 12.40 -6.31
CA GLN A 112 -4.90 11.68 -7.12
C GLN A 112 -4.32 11.24 -8.47
N THR A 113 -3.46 12.05 -9.09
CA THR A 113 -2.81 11.74 -10.38
C THR A 113 -2.00 10.44 -10.28
N HIS A 114 -1.23 10.29 -9.20
CA HIS A 114 -0.47 9.06 -8.94
C HIS A 114 -1.39 7.85 -8.80
N LYS A 115 -2.51 7.99 -8.07
CA LYS A 115 -3.49 6.90 -7.89
C LYS A 115 -4.13 6.51 -9.21
N ASP A 116 -4.51 7.49 -10.03
CA ASP A 116 -5.12 7.23 -11.33
C ASP A 116 -4.14 6.49 -12.25
N SER A 117 -2.86 6.89 -12.25
CA SER A 117 -1.82 6.20 -13.01
C SER A 117 -1.60 4.75 -12.54
N GLU A 118 -1.66 4.50 -11.23
CA GLU A 118 -1.56 3.14 -10.70
C GLU A 118 -2.76 2.27 -11.13
N VAL A 119 -3.97 2.82 -11.13
CA VAL A 119 -5.18 2.15 -11.62
C VAL A 119 -5.09 1.86 -13.12
N GLU A 120 -4.59 2.79 -13.92
CA GLU A 120 -4.39 2.55 -15.36
C GLU A 120 -3.36 1.45 -15.61
N ASN A 121 -2.20 1.53 -14.95
CA ASN A 121 -1.14 0.53 -15.07
C ASN A 121 -1.54 -0.83 -14.48
N MET A 122 -2.47 -0.86 -13.52
CA MET A 122 -3.07 -2.08 -13.00
C MET A 122 -3.77 -2.86 -14.12
N TYR A 123 -4.55 -2.17 -14.96
CA TYR A 123 -5.22 -2.81 -16.11
C TYR A 123 -4.23 -3.25 -17.19
N VAL A 124 -3.17 -2.48 -17.43
CA VAL A 124 -2.09 -2.88 -18.36
C VAL A 124 -1.43 -4.18 -17.90
N PHE A 125 -1.12 -4.27 -16.59
CA PHE A 125 -0.57 -5.50 -16.03
C PHE A 125 -1.57 -6.66 -16.16
N GLU A 126 -2.82 -6.46 -15.75
CA GLU A 126 -3.84 -7.51 -15.80
C GLU A 126 -4.02 -8.08 -17.21
N ASP A 127 -4.06 -7.22 -18.24
CA ASP A 127 -4.14 -7.65 -19.63
C ASP A 127 -2.86 -8.39 -20.07
N GLY A 128 -1.69 -7.88 -19.69
CA GLY A 128 -0.39 -8.49 -19.98
C GLY A 128 -0.21 -9.92 -19.43
N VAL A 129 -0.89 -10.26 -18.32
CA VAL A 129 -0.83 -11.60 -17.70
C VAL A 129 -2.11 -12.42 -17.85
N LYS A 130 -3.06 -11.96 -18.67
CA LYS A 130 -4.40 -12.52 -18.82
C LYS A 130 -4.43 -14.00 -19.17
N ASP A 131 -3.57 -14.45 -20.06
CA ASP A 131 -3.51 -15.87 -20.47
C ASP A 131 -3.09 -16.77 -19.31
N ILE A 132 -2.09 -16.33 -18.53
CA ILE A 132 -1.59 -17.04 -17.36
C ILE A 132 -2.69 -17.10 -16.29
N TYR A 133 -3.36 -15.97 -16.02
CA TYR A 133 -4.49 -15.94 -15.09
C TYR A 133 -5.63 -16.85 -15.56
N THR A 134 -6.01 -16.79 -16.83
CA THR A 134 -7.08 -17.62 -17.37
C THR A 134 -6.79 -19.10 -17.17
N GLN A 135 -5.56 -19.54 -17.48
CA GLN A 135 -5.14 -20.92 -17.27
C GLN A 135 -5.14 -21.30 -15.78
N MET A 136 -4.65 -20.42 -14.90
CA MET A 136 -4.67 -20.61 -13.45
C MET A 136 -6.11 -20.80 -12.95
N LEU A 137 -7.03 -19.90 -13.33
CA LEU A 137 -8.42 -19.93 -12.89
C LEU A 137 -9.14 -21.19 -13.38
N VAL A 138 -8.85 -21.67 -14.60
CA VAL A 138 -9.35 -22.95 -15.10
C VAL A 138 -8.86 -24.09 -14.20
N ASN A 139 -7.57 -24.13 -13.86
CA ASN A 139 -7.01 -25.18 -13.00
C ASN A 139 -7.59 -25.16 -11.58
N VAL A 140 -7.76 -23.98 -10.98
CA VAL A 140 -8.45 -23.79 -9.69
C VAL A 140 -9.87 -24.36 -9.77
N ARG A 141 -10.65 -23.97 -10.78
CA ARG A 141 -12.04 -24.39 -10.92
C ARG A 141 -12.17 -25.89 -11.12
N CYS A 142 -11.30 -26.50 -11.91
CA CYS A 142 -11.27 -27.94 -12.12
C CYS A 142 -10.98 -28.69 -10.81
N ASP A 143 -10.02 -28.21 -10.03
CA ASP A 143 -9.67 -28.79 -8.73
C ASP A 143 -10.83 -28.67 -7.73
N LEU A 144 -11.40 -27.48 -7.59
CA LEU A 144 -12.55 -27.23 -6.70
C LEU A 144 -13.78 -28.07 -7.05
N LYS A 145 -14.07 -28.24 -8.34
CA LYS A 145 -15.20 -29.09 -8.79
C LYS A 145 -14.95 -30.57 -8.54
N SER A 146 -13.69 -31.01 -8.61
CA SER A 146 -13.33 -32.40 -8.33
C SER A 146 -13.41 -32.70 -6.83
N GLU A 147 -12.91 -31.79 -5.99
CA GLU A 147 -12.87 -31.98 -4.53
C GLU A 147 -14.25 -31.76 -3.89
N TYR A 148 -15.02 -30.80 -4.41
CA TYR A 148 -16.32 -30.42 -3.89
C TYR A 148 -17.40 -30.43 -4.98
N PRO A 149 -17.79 -31.62 -5.48
CA PRO A 149 -18.72 -31.75 -6.60
C PRO A 149 -20.14 -31.25 -6.29
N SER A 150 -20.48 -31.10 -5.01
CA SER A 150 -21.77 -30.59 -4.55
C SER A 150 -21.85 -29.06 -4.47
N LEU A 151 -20.74 -28.34 -4.67
CA LEU A 151 -20.77 -26.88 -4.68
C LEU A 151 -21.47 -26.35 -5.91
N ASP A 152 -22.33 -25.36 -5.68
CA ASP A 152 -22.96 -24.59 -6.75
C ASP A 152 -21.93 -23.70 -7.47
N LYS A 153 -22.33 -23.20 -8.65
CA LYS A 153 -21.47 -22.40 -9.51
C LYS A 153 -21.00 -21.10 -8.83
N ASP A 154 -21.83 -20.49 -8.01
CA ASP A 154 -21.50 -19.22 -7.36
C ASP A 154 -20.48 -19.44 -6.23
N SER A 155 -20.62 -20.53 -5.47
CA SER A 155 -19.62 -20.97 -4.49
C SER A 155 -18.26 -21.25 -5.14
N ILE A 156 -18.24 -21.94 -6.28
CA ILE A 156 -17.01 -22.15 -7.05
C ILE A 156 -16.44 -20.80 -7.54
N GLY A 157 -17.30 -19.88 -7.97
CA GLY A 157 -16.91 -18.52 -8.38
C GLY A 157 -16.22 -17.74 -7.26
N LEU A 158 -16.81 -17.73 -6.07
CA LEU A 158 -16.25 -17.08 -4.89
C LEU A 158 -14.89 -17.68 -4.52
N LEU A 159 -14.80 -19.00 -4.38
CA LEU A 159 -13.53 -19.66 -4.04
C LEU A 159 -12.45 -19.40 -5.10
N THR A 160 -12.82 -19.35 -6.37
CA THR A 160 -11.90 -19.00 -7.46
C THR A 160 -11.36 -17.58 -7.31
N ALA A 161 -12.23 -16.61 -6.99
CA ALA A 161 -11.83 -15.22 -6.75
C ALA A 161 -10.91 -15.09 -5.52
N VAL A 162 -11.18 -15.88 -4.46
CA VAL A 162 -10.32 -15.95 -3.27
C VAL A 162 -8.92 -16.43 -3.64
N TYR A 163 -8.80 -17.51 -4.42
CA TYR A 163 -7.50 -18.00 -4.87
C TYR A 163 -6.78 -17.04 -5.82
N GLN A 164 -7.51 -16.34 -6.68
CA GLN A 164 -6.93 -15.31 -7.54
C GLN A 164 -6.29 -14.21 -6.70
N CYS A 165 -7.04 -13.61 -5.77
CA CYS A 165 -6.55 -12.57 -4.89
C CYS A 165 -5.35 -13.03 -4.04
N ASP A 166 -5.44 -14.23 -3.44
CA ASP A 166 -4.37 -14.77 -2.61
C ASP A 166 -3.08 -15.01 -3.42
N ILE A 167 -3.18 -15.60 -4.61
CA ILE A 167 -2.01 -15.83 -5.48
C ILE A 167 -1.36 -14.50 -5.86
N THR A 168 -2.14 -13.52 -6.34
CA THR A 168 -1.63 -12.20 -6.71
C THR A 168 -0.95 -11.51 -5.52
N LEU A 169 -1.54 -11.60 -4.33
CA LEU A 169 -0.98 -11.00 -3.11
C LEU A 169 0.32 -11.69 -2.66
N GLN A 170 0.38 -13.02 -2.69
CA GLN A 170 1.63 -13.73 -2.36
C GLN A 170 2.73 -13.44 -3.39
N SER A 171 2.38 -13.31 -4.68
CA SER A 171 3.32 -12.88 -5.73
C SER A 171 3.88 -11.48 -5.49
N LEU A 172 3.03 -10.53 -5.10
CA LEU A 172 3.45 -9.19 -4.73
C LEU A 172 4.41 -9.21 -3.53
N ILE A 173 4.09 -9.99 -2.50
CA ILE A 173 4.97 -10.14 -1.32
C ILE A 173 6.31 -10.75 -1.73
N LEU A 174 6.31 -11.79 -2.57
CA LEU A 174 7.54 -12.40 -3.08
C LEU A 174 8.38 -11.41 -3.89
N TYR A 175 7.75 -10.68 -4.81
CA TYR A 175 8.40 -9.66 -5.62
C TYR A 175 9.03 -8.57 -4.75
N THR A 176 8.29 -8.02 -3.79
CA THR A 176 8.79 -6.96 -2.90
C THR A 176 9.93 -7.45 -2.01
N GLN A 177 9.92 -8.70 -1.55
CA GLN A 177 11.06 -9.28 -0.84
C GLN A 177 12.31 -9.36 -1.73
N GLN A 178 12.15 -9.73 -3.00
CA GLN A 178 13.26 -9.77 -3.97
C GLN A 178 13.82 -8.38 -4.25
N GLN A 179 12.95 -7.38 -4.45
CA GLN A 179 13.37 -5.99 -4.63
C GLN A 179 14.03 -5.43 -3.37
N THR A 180 13.48 -5.70 -2.19
CA THR A 180 14.08 -5.30 -0.91
C THR A 180 15.51 -5.81 -0.82
N ALA A 181 15.71 -7.11 -1.04
CA ALA A 181 17.03 -7.72 -1.01
C ALA A 181 17.99 -7.15 -2.08
N LYS A 182 17.48 -6.75 -3.25
CA LYS A 182 18.28 -6.09 -4.30
C LYS A 182 18.75 -4.72 -3.80
N ILE A 183 17.86 -3.89 -3.27
CA ILE A 183 18.20 -2.55 -2.77
C ILE A 183 19.13 -2.62 -1.57
N GLU A 184 18.87 -3.48 -0.59
CA GLU A 184 19.72 -3.64 0.61
C GLU A 184 21.17 -3.97 0.25
N ARG A 185 21.40 -4.76 -0.81
CA ARG A 185 22.76 -5.03 -1.32
C ARG A 185 23.42 -3.79 -1.92
N ILE A 186 22.65 -2.93 -2.57
CA ILE A 186 23.16 -1.70 -3.19
C ILE A 186 23.48 -0.65 -2.11
N VAL A 187 22.58 -0.44 -1.15
CA VAL A 187 22.73 0.60 -0.12
C VAL A 187 23.58 0.16 1.07
N GLY A 188 23.83 -1.15 1.23
CA GLY A 188 24.69 -1.71 2.27
C GLY A 188 24.08 -1.73 3.68
N HIS A 189 22.79 -1.46 3.82
CA HIS A 189 22.06 -1.54 5.09
C HIS A 189 20.64 -2.08 4.87
N ARG A 190 19.96 -2.45 5.96
CA ARG A 190 18.56 -2.88 5.89
C ARG A 190 17.65 -1.72 5.55
N ILE A 191 16.67 -1.98 4.70
CA ILE A 191 15.57 -1.05 4.42
C ILE A 191 14.30 -1.69 4.97
N GLY A 192 13.40 -0.87 5.51
CA GLY A 192 12.15 -1.38 6.07
C GLY A 192 11.28 -2.11 5.03
N ASN A 193 10.08 -2.52 5.45
CA ASN A 193 9.14 -3.13 4.51
C ASN A 193 8.69 -2.09 3.48
N ILE A 194 8.79 -2.44 2.19
CA ILE A 194 8.29 -1.63 1.07
C ILE A 194 6.76 -1.50 1.15
N LEU A 195 6.09 -2.62 1.39
CA LEU A 195 4.64 -2.66 1.44
C LEU A 195 4.14 -2.18 2.80
N PRO A 196 3.05 -1.40 2.82
CA PRO A 196 2.33 -1.11 4.05
C PRO A 196 1.90 -2.40 4.76
N LYS A 197 1.92 -2.38 6.10
CA LYS A 197 1.54 -3.52 6.97
C LYS A 197 0.17 -4.12 6.63
N GLN A 198 -0.72 -3.31 6.05
CA GLN A 198 -2.06 -3.65 5.63
C GLN A 198 -2.06 -4.75 4.57
N MET A 199 -1.10 -4.75 3.63
CA MET A 199 -0.98 -5.82 2.62
C MET A 199 -0.67 -7.18 3.27
N TYR A 200 0.24 -7.20 4.25
CA TYR A 200 0.56 -8.42 4.99
C TYR A 200 -0.58 -8.91 5.89
N LYS A 201 -1.39 -7.99 6.41
CA LYS A 201 -2.62 -8.35 7.15
C LYS A 201 -3.67 -8.91 6.20
N LEU A 202 -3.82 -8.34 5.02
CA LEU A 202 -4.74 -8.83 3.99
C LEU A 202 -4.41 -10.27 3.60
N ALA A 203 -3.12 -10.60 3.48
CA ALA A 203 -2.63 -11.94 3.16
C ALA A 203 -3.03 -13.00 4.19
N ARG A 204 -3.39 -12.59 5.41
CA ARG A 204 -3.93 -13.48 6.45
C ARG A 204 -5.45 -13.61 6.37
N LEU A 205 -6.14 -12.54 5.97
CA LEU A 205 -7.61 -12.49 5.93
C LEU A 205 -8.21 -13.13 4.67
N ILE A 206 -7.59 -12.97 3.50
CA ILE A 206 -8.14 -13.48 2.24
C ILE A 206 -8.36 -15.00 2.28
N PRO A 207 -7.40 -15.83 2.74
CA PRO A 207 -7.61 -17.28 2.83
C PRO A 207 -8.76 -17.69 3.76
N GLU A 208 -9.16 -16.85 4.73
CA GLU A 208 -10.28 -17.18 5.64
C GLU A 208 -11.63 -17.26 4.91
N PHE A 209 -11.77 -16.66 3.71
CA PHE A 209 -12.97 -16.81 2.89
C PHE A 209 -13.14 -18.21 2.30
N VAL A 210 -12.08 -19.03 2.27
CA VAL A 210 -12.13 -20.43 1.83
C VAL A 210 -12.86 -21.32 2.84
N ASP A 211 -12.87 -20.92 4.12
CA ASP A 211 -13.43 -21.70 5.24
C ASP A 211 -12.97 -23.18 5.19
N ASN A 212 -13.86 -24.14 5.35
CA ASN A 212 -13.55 -25.57 5.38
C ASN A 212 -13.46 -26.20 3.98
N LYS A 213 -13.19 -25.40 2.93
CA LYS A 213 -13.18 -25.87 1.53
C LYS A 213 -11.84 -25.61 0.82
N PRO A 214 -10.70 -25.99 1.41
CA PRO A 214 -9.41 -25.76 0.77
C PRO A 214 -9.28 -26.57 -0.53
N ALA A 215 -8.59 -25.99 -1.50
CA ALA A 215 -8.11 -26.70 -2.68
C ALA A 215 -7.15 -27.84 -2.29
N SER A 216 -7.05 -28.82 -3.19
CA SER A 216 -6.30 -30.05 -3.00
C SER A 216 -4.81 -29.81 -2.74
N ASP A 217 -4.12 -30.77 -2.14
CA ASP A 217 -2.67 -30.70 -1.94
C ASP A 217 -1.90 -30.57 -3.27
N ARG A 218 -2.44 -31.14 -4.34
CA ARG A 218 -1.91 -30.98 -5.69
C ARG A 218 -1.99 -29.51 -6.11
N PHE A 219 -3.15 -28.89 -5.93
CA PHE A 219 -3.33 -27.48 -6.26
C PHE A 219 -2.44 -26.58 -5.39
N ARG A 220 -2.26 -26.89 -4.10
CA ARG A 220 -1.34 -26.13 -3.23
C ARG A 220 0.10 -26.08 -3.76
N LYS A 221 0.59 -27.17 -4.39
CA LYS A 221 1.91 -27.19 -5.05
C LYS A 221 1.92 -26.33 -6.31
N LEU A 222 0.88 -26.44 -7.12
CA LEU A 222 0.72 -25.65 -8.34
C LEU A 222 0.57 -24.15 -8.05
N LYS A 223 -0.13 -23.80 -6.98
CA LYS A 223 -0.28 -22.43 -6.46
C LYS A 223 1.08 -21.77 -6.27
N LYS A 224 2.04 -22.45 -5.63
CA LYS A 224 3.40 -21.92 -5.45
C LYS A 224 4.12 -21.64 -6.78
N GLN A 225 3.87 -22.45 -7.80
CA GLN A 225 4.41 -22.20 -9.14
C GLN A 225 3.80 -20.94 -9.74
N TYR A 226 2.47 -20.77 -9.64
CA TYR A 226 1.82 -19.54 -10.05
C TYR A 226 2.34 -18.32 -9.30
N GLU A 227 2.50 -18.42 -7.98
CA GLU A 227 3.04 -17.35 -7.14
C GLU A 227 4.41 -16.86 -7.68
N GLN A 228 5.30 -17.79 -8.03
CA GLN A 228 6.60 -17.51 -8.63
C GLN A 228 6.51 -16.96 -10.05
N THR A 229 5.65 -17.55 -10.89
CA THR A 229 5.43 -17.11 -12.27
C THR A 229 4.94 -15.66 -12.28
N PHE A 230 3.91 -15.33 -11.50
CA PHE A 230 3.38 -13.97 -11.43
C PHE A 230 4.40 -12.99 -10.82
N ALA A 231 5.16 -13.38 -9.79
CA ALA A 231 6.26 -12.54 -9.29
C ALA A 231 7.30 -12.23 -10.38
N THR A 232 7.57 -13.19 -11.26
CA THR A 232 8.44 -12.99 -12.43
C THR A 232 7.79 -12.05 -13.44
N GLN A 233 6.50 -12.21 -13.73
CA GLN A 233 5.79 -11.29 -14.63
C GLN A 233 5.75 -9.85 -14.10
N ILE A 234 5.57 -9.65 -12.79
CA ILE A 234 5.67 -8.34 -12.15
C ILE A 234 7.05 -7.71 -12.38
N ALA A 235 8.11 -8.53 -12.37
CA ALA A 235 9.46 -8.06 -12.62
C ALA A 235 9.74 -7.73 -14.10
N LEU A 236 9.01 -8.35 -15.04
CA LEU A 236 9.24 -8.22 -16.47
C LEU A 236 8.32 -7.19 -17.15
N ILE A 237 7.15 -6.91 -16.58
CA ILE A 237 6.15 -6.06 -17.21
C ILE A 237 6.70 -4.65 -17.45
N GLU A 238 6.41 -4.09 -18.62
CA GLU A 238 6.66 -2.69 -18.93
C GLU A 238 5.40 -1.89 -18.60
N LEU A 239 5.51 -0.91 -17.72
CA LEU A 239 4.43 -0.04 -17.28
C LEU A 239 4.77 1.40 -17.67
N SER A 240 3.74 2.25 -17.80
CA SER A 240 3.95 3.66 -18.11
C SER A 240 4.51 4.41 -16.89
N ASP A 241 5.63 5.11 -17.10
CA ASP A 241 6.34 5.92 -16.12
C ASP A 241 5.80 7.36 -16.00
N GLU A 242 4.70 7.71 -16.67
CA GLU A 242 4.26 9.12 -16.82
C GLU A 242 4.07 9.84 -15.48
N ALA A 243 3.68 9.13 -14.41
CA ALA A 243 3.52 9.68 -13.06
C ALA A 243 4.84 9.95 -12.29
N LEU A 244 6.00 9.51 -12.78
CA LEU A 244 7.30 9.79 -12.15
C LEU A 244 8.03 11.01 -12.72
N ASN A 245 7.44 11.71 -13.70
CA ASN A 245 8.09 12.83 -14.38
C ASN A 245 7.80 14.21 -13.76
N ASP A 246 6.99 14.28 -12.69
CA ASP A 246 6.64 15.52 -11.97
C ASP A 246 7.31 15.62 -10.58
#